data_AF-A0A553I7K4-F1
#
_entry.id   AF-A0A553I7K4-F1
#
_cell.length_a   1.000
_cell.length_b   1.000
_cell.length_c   1.000
_cell.angle_alpha   90.00
_cell.angle_beta   90.00
_cell.angle_gamma   90.00
#
_symmetry.space_group_name_H-M   'P 1'
#
loop_
_entity.id
_entity.type
_entity.pdbx_description
1 polymer ?
#
loop_
_entity_poly.entity_id
_entity_poly.type
_entity_poly.pdbx_seq_one_letter_code
_entity_poly.pdbx_strand_id
1 'polypeptide(L)'
;MSIENLKSFDPFHDAEADEDTSQVKGQQEDYVHIRIQQRNGRKTLTTVQGLPTKFDRKKILTVIKKKFACNGTVVIDSNMGEVIQLQGDQRKVMHHASAPSDNLMAHTVNHQVEPSDFKMASRPTVTIIGKDGTPSGATHPIPTVFASPIRPDIVQQVHTGMAKNKRQPYAVSEKAGHQTSAESWGTGRAVARIPRVSGGGTHRAGQAAFGNMCRSGRMFAPTKIWRKWHIKINQGQKRFATASALAASAVAPLLLARGHQISNVPEVPLVVDSAIFEGGAAAKTANAFAILSAVGASADVIKAKKSKKLRAGKGKMRGRRHRQRRGPLVIYDPEVDGTELVKGTRNLPGVETCPVYALNLLQLAPGGHLGRFIVWTSAAFKALDSIYGTTTTPSELKKDFLLPSNVVSQADLTRLINSSEIQSVLRAPKGGSLTKRAAVQKNPLRNKQVMLRFNPYHSAFVKNELGQQKKEAGKPLKTPESFLKVLKED
;
A
#
# COMPACT_ATOMS: atom_id res chain seq x y z
N MET A 1 41.40 -42.62 -12.71
CA MET A 1 40.62 -42.12 -13.86
C MET A 1 39.48 -43.07 -14.13
N SER A 2 38.26 -42.66 -13.78
CA SER A 2 37.00 -43.31 -14.18
C SER A 2 35.99 -42.20 -14.40
N ILE A 3 35.51 -42.08 -15.64
CA ILE A 3 34.63 -41.02 -16.12
C ILE A 3 33.19 -41.39 -15.78
N GLU A 4 32.55 -40.67 -14.86
CA GLU A 4 31.18 -40.92 -14.37
C GLU A 4 30.06 -40.34 -15.26
N ASN A 5 30.37 -39.91 -16.49
CA ASN A 5 29.44 -39.13 -17.33
C ASN A 5 28.71 -39.93 -18.44
N LEU A 6 28.47 -41.23 -18.24
CA LEU A 6 27.62 -42.02 -19.15
C LEU A 6 26.64 -42.93 -18.39
N LYS A 7 25.72 -42.32 -17.65
CA LYS A 7 24.42 -42.96 -17.35
C LYS A 7 23.37 -42.32 -18.24
N SER A 8 22.94 -43.03 -19.28
CA SER A 8 21.82 -42.64 -20.14
C SER A 8 20.52 -42.67 -19.31
N PHE A 9 19.88 -41.52 -19.19
CA PHE A 9 18.59 -41.35 -18.53
C PHE A 9 17.47 -41.77 -19.49
N ASP A 10 16.72 -42.83 -19.14
CA ASP A 10 15.56 -43.31 -19.88
C ASP A 10 14.28 -42.58 -19.42
N PRO A 11 13.62 -41.76 -20.27
CA PRO A 11 12.48 -40.93 -19.89
C PRO A 11 11.14 -41.68 -19.67
N PHE A 12 11.10 -43.02 -19.83
CA PHE A 12 9.85 -43.80 -19.77
C PHE A 12 9.82 -44.87 -18.69
N HIS A 13 10.82 -44.92 -17.81
CA HIS A 13 10.93 -45.95 -16.77
C HIS A 13 9.78 -45.93 -15.73
N ASP A 14 9.12 -44.77 -15.55
CA ASP A 14 8.01 -44.61 -14.60
C ASP A 14 6.63 -45.01 -15.20
N ALA A 15 6.56 -45.49 -16.44
CA ALA A 15 5.29 -45.80 -17.12
C ALA A 15 4.93 -47.29 -17.21
N GLU A 16 5.84 -48.22 -16.85
CA GLU A 16 5.58 -49.66 -16.94
C GLU A 16 5.52 -50.40 -15.58
N ALA A 17 5.55 -49.68 -14.47
CA ALA A 17 5.47 -50.27 -13.13
C ALA A 17 4.05 -50.25 -12.56
N ASP A 18 3.07 -50.82 -13.27
CA ASP A 18 1.68 -50.96 -12.78
C ASP A 18 1.02 -52.31 -13.12
N GLU A 19 1.82 -53.36 -13.35
CA GLU A 19 1.34 -54.76 -13.33
C GLU A 19 2.37 -55.65 -12.62
N ASP A 20 2.31 -55.72 -11.28
CA ASP A 20 2.32 -57.00 -10.58
C ASP A 20 2.15 -56.83 -9.06
N THR A 21 1.26 -57.66 -8.51
CA THR A 21 0.83 -57.63 -7.12
C THR A 21 1.80 -58.46 -6.27
N SER A 22 2.47 -57.86 -5.28
CA SER A 22 2.73 -58.43 -3.92
C SER A 22 3.90 -57.74 -3.20
N GLN A 23 3.59 -57.07 -2.10
CA GLN A 23 4.45 -56.77 -0.94
C GLN A 23 5.73 -55.93 -1.14
N VAL A 24 5.60 -54.61 -0.99
CA VAL A 24 6.61 -53.81 -0.28
C VAL A 24 5.91 -52.78 0.62
N LYS A 25 6.11 -52.90 1.93
CA LYS A 25 5.74 -51.90 2.94
C LYS A 25 6.66 -50.69 2.80
N GLY A 26 6.23 -49.67 2.07
CA GLY A 26 6.78 -48.31 2.10
C GLY A 26 5.71 -47.35 2.63
N GLN A 27 6.08 -46.48 3.56
CA GLN A 27 5.18 -45.51 4.21
C GLN A 27 4.42 -44.67 3.18
N GLN A 28 3.11 -44.88 3.10
CA GLN A 28 2.20 -44.08 2.29
C GLN A 28 2.04 -42.73 2.99
N GLU A 29 2.57 -41.67 2.39
CA GLU A 29 2.44 -40.31 2.91
C GLU A 29 0.95 -39.93 3.07
N ASP A 30 0.58 -39.41 4.24
CA ASP A 30 -0.78 -38.97 4.60
C ASP A 30 -1.20 -37.73 3.77
N TYR A 31 -1.50 -37.92 2.48
CA TYR A 31 -1.94 -36.84 1.61
C TYR A 31 -3.41 -36.46 1.85
N VAL A 32 -3.64 -35.18 2.15
CA VAL A 32 -4.99 -34.59 2.15
C VAL A 32 -5.39 -34.25 0.72
N HIS A 33 -6.37 -34.97 0.16
CA HIS A 33 -6.86 -34.70 -1.18
C HIS A 33 -8.00 -33.66 -1.16
N ILE A 34 -7.82 -32.56 -1.89
CA ILE A 34 -8.86 -31.54 -2.08
C ILE A 34 -9.36 -31.65 -3.54
N ARG A 35 -10.59 -32.13 -3.73
CA ARG A 35 -11.21 -32.31 -5.06
C ARG A 35 -12.35 -31.33 -5.27
N ILE A 36 -12.61 -30.97 -6.52
CA ILE A 36 -13.81 -30.22 -6.92
C ILE A 36 -14.68 -31.07 -7.82
N GLN A 37 -15.97 -31.05 -7.52
CA GLN A 37 -17.03 -31.66 -8.31
C GLN A 37 -18.02 -30.59 -8.74
N GLN A 38 -18.45 -30.64 -10.00
CA GLN A 38 -19.48 -29.76 -10.53
C GLN A 38 -20.85 -30.40 -10.28
N ARG A 39 -21.76 -29.68 -9.58
CA ARG A 39 -23.08 -30.22 -9.21
C ARG A 39 -24.14 -29.91 -10.27
N ASN A 40 -24.26 -28.65 -10.69
CA ASN A 40 -25.16 -28.25 -11.78
C ASN A 40 -24.83 -26.85 -12.31
N GLY A 41 -24.70 -26.69 -13.63
CA GLY A 41 -24.32 -25.42 -14.25
C GLY A 41 -23.03 -24.84 -13.65
N ARG A 42 -23.08 -23.62 -13.11
CA ARG A 42 -21.92 -22.97 -12.44
C ARG A 42 -21.72 -23.36 -10.98
N LYS A 43 -22.54 -24.24 -10.41
CA LYS A 43 -22.44 -24.65 -8.99
C LYS A 43 -21.44 -25.78 -8.83
N THR A 44 -20.44 -25.57 -7.99
CA THR A 44 -19.40 -26.53 -7.64
C THR A 44 -19.44 -26.89 -6.16
N LEU A 45 -18.86 -28.03 -5.81
CA LEU A 45 -18.71 -28.55 -4.47
C LEU A 45 -17.25 -28.99 -4.28
N THR A 46 -16.63 -28.54 -3.19
CA THR A 46 -15.26 -28.92 -2.83
C THR A 46 -15.32 -30.02 -1.80
N THR A 47 -14.65 -31.15 -2.04
CA THR A 47 -14.54 -32.27 -1.09
C THR A 47 -13.11 -32.34 -0.56
N VAL A 48 -12.98 -32.55 0.75
CA VAL A 48 -11.69 -32.78 1.41
C VAL A 48 -11.66 -34.18 1.99
N GLN A 49 -10.68 -34.96 1.53
CA GLN A 49 -10.47 -36.38 1.82
C GLN A 49 -9.09 -36.56 2.47
N GLY A 50 -8.90 -37.68 3.17
CA GLY A 50 -7.60 -38.01 3.78
C GLY A 50 -7.28 -37.25 5.06
N LEU A 51 -8.30 -36.76 5.79
CA LEU A 51 -8.09 -36.14 7.11
C LEU A 51 -7.82 -37.24 8.17
N PRO A 52 -6.67 -37.21 8.88
CA PRO A 52 -6.34 -38.20 9.90
C PRO A 52 -7.43 -38.34 10.97
N THR A 53 -7.66 -39.55 11.47
CA THR A 53 -8.64 -39.85 12.53
C THR A 53 -8.38 -39.14 13.86
N LYS A 54 -7.17 -38.61 14.05
CA LYS A 54 -6.79 -37.77 15.19
C LYS A 54 -7.56 -36.44 15.23
N PHE A 55 -8.08 -35.95 14.10
CA PHE A 55 -8.74 -34.66 14.01
C PHE A 55 -10.26 -34.76 13.99
N ASP A 56 -10.93 -33.98 14.85
CA ASP A 56 -12.39 -33.89 14.89
C ASP A 56 -12.94 -33.04 13.72
N ARG A 57 -13.52 -33.74 12.74
CA ARG A 57 -14.06 -33.15 11.51
C ARG A 57 -15.19 -32.17 11.76
N LYS A 58 -15.99 -32.34 12.84
CA LYS A 58 -17.09 -31.42 13.17
C LYS A 58 -16.56 -30.07 13.67
N LYS A 59 -15.48 -30.09 14.47
CA LYS A 59 -14.81 -28.87 14.93
C LYS A 59 -14.14 -28.12 13.77
N ILE A 60 -13.44 -28.85 12.90
CA ILE A 60 -12.83 -28.28 11.69
C ILE A 60 -13.89 -27.60 10.81
N LEU A 61 -15.01 -28.27 10.58
CA LEU A 61 -16.12 -27.73 9.79
C LEU A 61 -16.73 -26.46 10.42
N THR A 62 -16.83 -26.40 11.76
CA THR A 62 -17.33 -25.20 12.46
C THR A 62 -16.39 -24.01 12.27
N VAL A 63 -15.07 -24.24 12.36
CA VAL A 63 -14.06 -23.19 12.13
C VAL A 63 -14.08 -22.73 10.68
N ILE A 64 -14.19 -23.64 9.71
CA ILE A 64 -14.25 -23.32 8.28
C ILE A 64 -15.50 -22.49 7.95
N LYS A 65 -16.67 -22.88 8.47
CA LYS A 65 -17.92 -22.11 8.30
C LYS A 65 -17.76 -20.67 8.81
N LYS A 66 -17.11 -20.50 9.96
CA LYS A 66 -16.88 -19.19 10.59
C LYS A 66 -15.83 -18.35 9.85
N LYS A 67 -14.71 -18.97 9.44
CA LYS A 67 -13.56 -18.27 8.81
C LYS A 67 -13.84 -17.91 7.36
N PHE A 68 -14.63 -18.73 6.63
CA PHE A 68 -14.79 -18.59 5.19
C PHE A 68 -16.24 -18.31 4.74
N ALA A 69 -17.19 -18.16 5.65
CA ALA A 69 -18.60 -17.86 5.36
C ALA A 69 -19.24 -18.81 4.32
N CYS A 70 -18.79 -20.06 4.30
CA CYS A 70 -19.26 -21.11 3.39
C CYS A 70 -20.13 -22.11 4.15
N ASN A 71 -21.12 -22.71 3.48
CA ASN A 71 -21.86 -23.83 4.06
C ASN A 71 -21.18 -25.16 3.73
N GLY A 72 -21.38 -26.17 4.59
CA GLY A 72 -20.79 -27.49 4.42
C GLY A 72 -21.34 -28.53 5.39
N THR A 73 -21.15 -29.79 5.04
CA THR A 73 -21.62 -30.97 5.78
C THR A 73 -20.55 -32.06 5.80
N VAL A 74 -20.50 -32.85 6.88
CA VAL A 74 -19.73 -34.10 6.89
C VAL A 74 -20.63 -35.17 6.30
N VAL A 75 -20.15 -35.86 5.27
CA VAL A 75 -20.88 -36.94 4.58
C VAL A 75 -20.03 -38.20 4.69
N ILE A 76 -20.68 -39.33 4.96
CA ILE A 76 -20.05 -40.65 4.95
C ILE A 76 -20.30 -41.22 3.55
N ASP A 77 -19.23 -41.43 2.79
CA ASP A 77 -19.28 -41.98 1.44
C ASP A 77 -18.70 -43.40 1.46
N SER A 78 -19.40 -44.35 0.82
CA SER A 78 -19.07 -45.77 0.80
C SER A 78 -17.67 -46.06 0.24
N ASN A 79 -17.19 -45.22 -0.68
CA ASN A 79 -15.89 -45.39 -1.34
C ASN A 79 -14.78 -44.49 -0.76
N MET A 80 -15.13 -43.39 -0.10
CA MET A 80 -14.19 -42.31 0.25
C MET A 80 -14.15 -42.01 1.76
N GLY A 81 -14.89 -42.77 2.58
CA GLY A 81 -14.96 -42.62 4.03
C GLY A 81 -15.68 -41.35 4.45
N GLU A 82 -15.37 -40.85 5.65
CA GLU A 82 -15.88 -39.56 6.15
C GLU A 82 -15.22 -38.39 5.41
N VAL A 83 -16.01 -37.67 4.61
CA VAL A 83 -15.55 -36.52 3.82
C VAL A 83 -16.22 -35.22 4.22
N ILE A 84 -15.47 -34.13 4.19
CA ILE A 84 -16.02 -32.77 4.38
C ILE A 84 -16.41 -32.21 3.02
N GLN A 85 -17.70 -31.89 2.85
CA GLN A 85 -18.24 -31.27 1.65
C GLN A 85 -18.49 -29.77 1.90
N LEU A 86 -17.93 -28.91 1.05
CA LEU A 86 -18.11 -27.45 1.10
C LEU A 86 -18.78 -26.95 -0.18
N GLN A 87 -19.69 -25.99 -0.04
CA GLN A 87 -20.35 -25.34 -1.17
C GLN A 87 -19.42 -24.34 -1.87
N GLY A 88 -19.28 -24.44 -3.20
CA GLY A 88 -18.43 -23.58 -4.03
C GLY A 88 -17.01 -24.12 -4.26
N ASP A 89 -16.20 -23.38 -5.02
CA ASP A 89 -14.76 -23.64 -5.21
C ASP A 89 -13.97 -23.03 -4.06
N GLN A 90 -13.48 -23.89 -3.16
CA GLN A 90 -12.70 -23.49 -1.99
C GLN A 90 -11.26 -24.02 -2.03
N ARG A 91 -10.74 -24.44 -3.19
CA ARG A 91 -9.40 -25.07 -3.30
C ARG A 91 -8.28 -24.21 -2.71
N LYS A 92 -8.23 -22.93 -3.10
CA LYS A 92 -7.20 -21.98 -2.63
C LYS A 92 -7.27 -21.74 -1.12
N VAL A 93 -8.49 -21.76 -0.60
CA VAL A 93 -8.77 -21.53 0.82
C VAL A 93 -8.35 -22.74 1.65
N MET A 94 -8.65 -23.94 1.18
CA MET A 94 -8.32 -25.19 1.87
C MET A 94 -6.82 -25.49 1.80
N HIS A 95 -6.12 -25.16 0.70
CA HIS A 95 -4.66 -25.23 0.63
C HIS A 95 -3.97 -24.33 1.66
N HIS A 96 -4.49 -23.14 1.92
CA HIS A 96 -3.96 -22.26 2.96
C HIS A 96 -4.25 -22.78 4.37
N ALA A 97 -5.36 -23.49 4.57
CA ALA A 97 -5.72 -24.06 5.87
C ALA A 97 -4.94 -25.35 6.21
N SER A 98 -4.43 -26.07 5.22
CA SER A 98 -3.63 -27.29 5.40
C SER A 98 -2.13 -27.02 5.57
N ALA A 99 -1.67 -25.77 5.41
CA ALA A 99 -0.28 -25.39 5.68
C ALA A 99 -0.05 -25.30 7.21
N PRO A 100 1.07 -25.80 7.74
CA PRO A 100 1.32 -25.94 9.18
C PRO A 100 1.67 -24.62 9.89
N SER A 101 1.00 -23.51 9.57
CA SER A 101 1.30 -22.19 10.15
C SER A 101 0.28 -21.67 11.18
N ASP A 102 -0.87 -22.33 11.36
CA ASP A 102 -1.88 -21.89 12.33
C ASP A 102 -2.03 -22.93 13.45
N ASN A 103 -1.16 -22.80 14.47
CA ASN A 103 -1.19 -23.57 15.72
C ASN A 103 -2.57 -23.48 16.40
N LEU A 104 -3.33 -24.57 16.37
CA LEU A 104 -4.44 -24.85 17.28
C LEU A 104 -3.90 -25.71 18.44
N MET A 105 -3.71 -25.05 19.58
CA MET A 105 -3.58 -25.58 20.95
C MET A 105 -2.23 -26.20 21.37
N ALA A 106 -1.51 -25.38 22.15
CA ALA A 106 -0.73 -25.70 23.35
C ALA A 106 -0.30 -27.15 23.61
N HIS A 107 1.00 -27.40 23.47
CA HIS A 107 1.76 -28.16 24.45
C HIS A 107 3.08 -27.42 24.74
N THR A 108 3.26 -27.09 26.00
CA THR A 108 4.48 -26.55 26.60
C THR A 108 5.62 -27.56 26.44
N VAL A 109 6.61 -27.22 25.64
CA VAL A 109 7.98 -27.73 25.78
C VAL A 109 8.87 -26.51 25.81
N ASN A 110 9.42 -26.24 26.98
CA ASN A 110 10.44 -25.23 27.20
C ASN A 110 11.69 -25.62 26.41
N HIS A 111 11.77 -25.16 25.17
CA HIS A 111 13.05 -24.83 24.57
C HIS A 111 13.19 -23.32 24.63
N GLN A 112 13.98 -22.85 25.60
CA GLN A 112 14.48 -21.49 25.64
C GLN A 112 15.38 -21.29 24.43
N VAL A 113 14.76 -21.02 23.28
CA VAL A 113 15.41 -20.22 22.25
C VAL A 113 15.05 -18.80 22.64
N GLU A 114 15.96 -18.15 23.36
CA GLU A 114 15.93 -16.70 23.55
C GLU A 114 15.64 -16.05 22.19
N PRO A 115 14.58 -15.25 22.05
CA PRO A 115 14.32 -14.56 20.79
C PRO A 115 15.50 -13.63 20.56
N SER A 116 16.36 -13.98 19.61
CA SER A 116 17.41 -13.09 19.14
C SER A 116 16.73 -11.83 18.60
N ASP A 117 16.74 -10.78 19.41
CA ASP A 117 16.27 -9.44 19.07
C ASP A 117 17.04 -8.96 17.83
N PHE A 118 16.51 -9.25 16.64
CA PHE A 118 17.02 -8.73 15.39
C PHE A 118 16.66 -7.25 15.30
N LYS A 119 17.46 -6.43 15.98
CA LYS A 119 17.47 -4.98 15.84
C LYS A 119 17.92 -4.64 14.41
N MET A 120 17.04 -4.03 13.63
CA MET A 120 17.46 -3.32 12.42
C MET A 120 18.63 -2.38 12.77
N ALA A 121 19.56 -2.20 11.85
CA ALA A 121 20.74 -1.35 12.01
C ALA A 121 20.37 0.12 12.26
N SER A 122 19.95 0.44 13.49
CA SER A 122 19.92 1.77 14.05
C SER A 122 21.22 1.96 14.83
N ARG A 123 21.75 3.19 14.82
CA ARG A 123 22.75 3.56 15.83
C ARG A 123 22.14 3.28 17.21
N PRO A 124 22.84 2.56 18.10
CA PRO A 124 22.27 2.18 19.39
C PRO A 124 22.04 3.41 20.29
N THR A 125 22.84 4.46 20.09
CA THR A 125 22.82 5.68 20.89
C THR A 125 22.80 6.94 20.01
N VAL A 126 22.33 8.04 20.59
CA VAL A 126 22.32 9.40 20.04
C VAL A 126 23.12 10.30 20.97
N THR A 127 23.89 11.22 20.39
CA THR A 127 24.67 12.21 21.13
C THR A 127 23.79 13.38 21.54
N ILE A 128 24.00 13.88 22.76
CA ILE A 128 23.31 15.07 23.27
C ILE A 128 24.16 16.29 22.94
N ILE A 129 23.58 17.28 22.27
CA ILE A 129 24.28 18.47 21.81
C ILE A 129 24.11 19.60 22.83
N GLY A 130 25.23 20.26 23.16
CA GLY A 130 25.28 21.43 24.04
C GLY A 130 24.82 22.73 23.37
N LYS A 131 24.88 23.83 24.13
CA LYS A 131 24.42 25.16 23.69
C LYS A 131 25.14 25.68 22.45
N ASP A 132 26.42 25.35 22.32
CA ASP A 132 27.30 25.86 21.27
C ASP A 132 27.29 25.00 20.00
N GLY A 133 26.39 24.01 19.92
CA GLY A 133 26.30 23.09 18.79
C GLY A 133 27.34 21.98 18.82
N THR A 134 28.17 21.94 19.87
CA THR A 134 29.17 20.89 20.10
C THR A 134 28.56 19.71 20.88
N PRO A 135 29.05 18.48 20.67
CA PRO A 135 28.62 17.33 21.47
C PRO A 135 28.98 17.53 22.95
N SER A 136 28.01 17.32 23.85
CA SER A 136 28.22 17.44 25.31
C SER A 136 29.05 16.28 25.90
N GLY A 137 29.32 15.23 25.12
CA GLY A 137 29.90 13.97 25.60
C GLY A 137 28.87 13.00 26.17
N ALA A 138 27.67 13.46 26.54
CA ALA A 138 26.58 12.60 26.97
C ALA A 138 25.88 11.93 25.78
N THR A 139 25.46 10.68 25.97
CA THR A 139 24.71 9.91 24.97
C THR A 139 23.47 9.29 25.59
N HIS A 140 22.45 9.03 24.78
CA HIS A 140 21.23 8.35 25.19
C HIS A 140 20.89 7.23 24.20
N PRO A 141 20.44 6.05 24.65
CA PRO A 141 19.92 5.01 23.77
C PRO A 141 18.77 5.52 22.90
N ILE A 142 18.64 5.06 21.66
CA ILE A 142 17.48 5.43 20.84
C ILE A 142 16.22 4.76 21.40
N PRO A 143 15.15 5.52 21.73
CA PRO A 143 13.88 4.96 22.18
C PRO A 143 13.28 3.99 21.17
N THR A 144 12.64 2.94 21.66
CA THR A 144 12.15 1.84 20.80
C THR A 144 11.10 2.27 19.79
N VAL A 145 10.40 3.41 20.02
CA VAL A 145 9.44 4.00 19.08
C VAL A 145 10.04 4.30 17.71
N PHE A 146 11.35 4.58 17.62
CA PHE A 146 12.01 4.84 16.34
C PHE A 146 12.25 3.58 15.49
N ALA A 147 12.16 2.39 16.10
CA ALA A 147 12.20 1.10 15.41
C ALA A 147 10.82 0.65 14.90
N SER A 148 9.76 1.43 15.17
CA SER A 148 8.40 1.09 14.75
C SER A 148 8.23 1.13 13.22
N PRO A 149 7.33 0.31 12.66
CA PRO A 149 7.11 0.26 11.22
C PRO A 149 6.65 1.60 10.66
N ILE A 150 7.32 2.07 9.62
CA ILE A 150 6.91 3.28 8.89
C ILE A 150 5.83 2.90 7.87
N ARG A 151 4.57 3.29 8.14
CA ARG A 151 3.41 3.02 7.25
C ARG A 151 2.79 4.32 6.70
N PRO A 152 3.23 4.79 5.51
CA PRO A 152 2.71 6.02 4.90
C PRO A 152 1.21 5.98 4.61
N ASP A 153 0.68 4.81 4.29
CA ASP A 153 -0.74 4.56 4.00
C ASP A 153 -1.63 4.82 5.22
N ILE A 154 -1.27 4.24 6.38
CA ILE A 154 -1.99 4.44 7.64
C ILE A 154 -1.90 5.91 8.06
N VAL A 155 -0.72 6.51 7.96
CA VAL A 155 -0.49 7.91 8.31
C VAL A 155 -1.34 8.85 7.46
N GLN A 156 -1.41 8.63 6.15
CA GLN A 156 -2.24 9.42 5.26
C GLN A 156 -3.74 9.27 5.59
N GLN A 157 -4.21 8.04 5.81
CA GLN A 157 -5.61 7.78 6.15
C GLN A 157 -6.01 8.46 7.46
N VAL A 158 -5.19 8.31 8.52
CA VAL A 158 -5.45 8.93 9.82
C VAL A 158 -5.33 10.45 9.73
N HIS A 159 -4.31 10.97 9.07
CA HIS A 159 -4.11 12.42 8.91
C HIS A 159 -5.31 13.07 8.20
N THR A 160 -5.81 12.49 7.10
CA THR A 160 -6.97 13.04 6.39
C THR A 160 -8.23 13.06 7.25
N GLY A 161 -8.45 12.05 8.09
CA GLY A 161 -9.53 12.02 9.06
C GLY A 161 -9.37 13.09 10.15
N MET A 162 -8.17 13.20 10.74
CA MET A 162 -7.87 14.17 11.80
C MET A 162 -7.98 15.62 11.29
N ALA A 163 -7.48 15.89 10.09
CA ALA A 163 -7.52 17.22 9.49
C ALA A 163 -8.96 17.73 9.25
N LYS A 164 -9.92 16.83 9.06
CA LYS A 164 -11.34 17.20 8.92
C LYS A 164 -11.98 17.64 10.24
N ASN A 165 -11.40 17.30 11.39
CA ASN A 165 -12.01 17.59 12.69
C ASN A 165 -11.92 19.06 13.13
N LYS A 166 -11.15 19.90 12.43
CA LYS A 166 -11.08 21.36 12.67
C LYS A 166 -12.00 22.17 11.74
N ARG A 167 -12.87 21.51 10.96
CA ARG A 167 -13.76 22.19 10.01
C ARG A 167 -14.92 22.86 10.74
N GLN A 168 -15.24 24.09 10.35
CA GLN A 168 -16.45 24.78 10.79
C GLN A 168 -17.62 24.45 9.84
N PRO A 169 -18.80 24.11 10.36
CA PRO A 169 -19.99 23.92 9.54
C PRO A 169 -20.34 25.18 8.75
N TYR A 170 -20.83 24.99 7.52
CA TYR A 170 -21.38 26.06 6.71
C TYR A 170 -22.66 25.57 6.00
N ALA A 171 -23.66 26.43 5.94
CA ALA A 171 -24.95 26.17 5.33
C ALA A 171 -25.48 27.43 4.66
N VAL A 172 -26.31 27.26 3.63
CA VAL A 172 -27.11 28.35 3.07
C VAL A 172 -28.34 28.56 3.94
N SER A 173 -28.87 29.80 3.98
CA SER A 173 -30.13 30.08 4.66
C SER A 173 -31.26 29.22 4.10
N GLU A 174 -32.08 28.66 4.99
CA GLU A 174 -33.21 27.82 4.61
C GLU A 174 -34.28 28.57 3.82
N LYS A 175 -34.46 29.86 4.12
CA LYS A 175 -35.44 30.72 3.43
C LYS A 175 -34.92 31.23 2.07
N ALA A 176 -33.64 31.01 1.74
CA ALA A 176 -33.04 31.53 0.51
C ALA A 176 -33.73 30.96 -0.74
N GLY A 177 -34.19 31.86 -1.62
CA GLY A 177 -34.89 31.48 -2.85
C GLY A 177 -36.34 31.04 -2.63
N HIS A 178 -36.87 31.09 -1.39
CA HIS A 178 -38.25 30.72 -1.03
C HIS A 178 -39.11 31.88 -0.51
N GLN A 179 -38.60 33.11 -0.53
CA GLN A 179 -39.29 34.30 -0.01
C GLN A 179 -40.27 34.95 -1.02
N THR A 180 -40.65 34.23 -2.08
CA THR A 180 -41.54 34.73 -3.14
C THR A 180 -42.81 33.89 -3.18
N SER A 181 -43.98 34.50 -3.36
CA SER A 181 -45.29 33.83 -3.51
C SER A 181 -45.57 33.36 -4.95
N ALA A 182 -44.54 32.82 -5.62
CA ALA A 182 -44.61 32.46 -7.02
C ALA A 182 -45.42 31.18 -7.27
N GLU A 183 -46.22 31.14 -8.33
CA GLU A 183 -46.98 29.97 -8.73
C GLU A 183 -46.79 29.69 -10.22
N SER A 184 -46.95 28.42 -10.63
CA SER A 184 -46.84 28.08 -12.06
C SER A 184 -48.07 28.56 -12.80
N TRP A 185 -47.88 29.17 -13.96
CA TRP A 185 -48.99 29.57 -14.82
C TRP A 185 -49.57 28.41 -15.66
N GLY A 186 -49.07 27.19 -15.48
CA GLY A 186 -49.51 26.01 -16.23
C GLY A 186 -49.05 26.01 -17.69
N THR A 187 -49.71 25.19 -18.51
CA THR A 187 -49.52 25.13 -19.96
C THR A 187 -50.42 26.14 -20.69
N GLY A 188 -50.27 26.27 -22.01
CA GLY A 188 -51.19 27.07 -22.84
C GLY A 188 -50.93 28.58 -22.87
N ARG A 189 -49.83 29.06 -22.27
CA ARG A 189 -49.46 30.49 -22.23
C ARG A 189 -48.20 30.84 -23.02
N ALA A 190 -47.74 29.95 -23.90
CA ALA A 190 -46.50 30.09 -24.67
C ALA A 190 -45.23 30.33 -23.82
N VAL A 191 -45.22 29.90 -22.56
CA VAL A 191 -44.02 29.97 -21.68
C VAL A 191 -43.87 28.70 -20.84
N ALA A 192 -42.65 28.39 -20.41
CA ALA A 192 -42.33 27.21 -19.60
C ALA A 192 -43.10 27.16 -18.26
N ARG A 193 -43.32 25.95 -17.74
CA ARG A 193 -44.14 25.63 -16.53
C ARG A 193 -43.48 25.96 -15.18
N ILE A 194 -42.36 26.68 -15.16
CA ILE A 194 -41.68 27.06 -13.91
C ILE A 194 -42.54 28.07 -13.13
N PRO A 195 -42.60 28.02 -11.78
CA PRO A 195 -43.29 29.03 -11.00
C PRO A 195 -42.80 30.45 -11.30
N ARG A 196 -43.72 31.39 -11.42
CA ARG A 196 -43.46 32.81 -11.71
C ARG A 196 -44.01 33.70 -10.61
N VAL A 197 -43.27 34.78 -10.32
CA VAL A 197 -43.68 35.78 -9.32
C VAL A 197 -44.95 36.47 -9.78
N SER A 198 -45.94 36.54 -8.89
CA SER A 198 -47.24 37.18 -9.11
C SER A 198 -47.16 38.71 -9.04
N GLY A 199 -48.26 39.38 -9.41
CA GLY A 199 -48.37 40.85 -9.40
C GLY A 199 -47.93 41.53 -10.70
N GLY A 200 -47.75 42.85 -10.65
CA GLY A 200 -47.36 43.72 -11.77
C GLY A 200 -46.63 44.96 -11.28
N GLY A 201 -46.22 45.85 -12.19
CA GLY A 201 -45.56 47.12 -11.84
C GLY A 201 -44.10 47.03 -11.37
N THR A 202 -43.52 45.82 -11.30
CA THR A 202 -42.08 45.62 -11.04
C THR A 202 -41.47 44.71 -12.10
N HIS A 203 -40.18 44.92 -12.42
CA HIS A 203 -39.44 44.04 -13.34
C HIS A 203 -39.28 42.60 -12.82
N ARG A 204 -39.63 42.33 -11.55
CA ARG A 204 -39.58 40.99 -10.95
C ARG A 204 -40.85 40.19 -11.22
N ALA A 205 -42.00 40.83 -11.39
CA ALA A 205 -43.26 40.17 -11.73
C ALA A 205 -43.13 39.39 -13.06
N GLY A 206 -43.68 38.18 -13.12
CA GLY A 206 -43.57 37.29 -14.29
C GLY A 206 -42.22 36.59 -14.47
N GLN A 207 -41.20 36.90 -13.67
CA GLN A 207 -39.94 36.15 -13.71
C GLN A 207 -40.05 34.80 -13.00
N ALA A 208 -39.25 33.83 -13.45
CA ALA A 208 -39.16 32.52 -12.82
C ALA A 208 -38.59 32.58 -11.39
N ALA A 209 -39.07 31.69 -10.52
CA ALA A 209 -38.71 31.60 -9.11
C ALA A 209 -38.57 30.13 -8.66
N PHE A 210 -38.07 29.93 -7.44
CA PHE A 210 -37.81 28.65 -6.76
C PHE A 210 -36.83 27.68 -7.43
N GLY A 211 -36.81 27.54 -8.76
CA GLY A 211 -35.95 26.59 -9.46
C GLY A 211 -34.46 26.90 -9.31
N ASN A 212 -33.63 25.85 -9.29
CA ASN A 212 -32.17 25.99 -9.21
C ASN A 212 -31.52 26.54 -10.47
N MET A 213 -32.22 26.47 -11.61
CA MET A 213 -31.84 27.15 -12.85
C MET A 213 -32.28 28.62 -12.89
N CYS A 214 -33.13 29.06 -11.95
CA CYS A 214 -33.65 30.42 -11.94
C CYS A 214 -32.70 31.37 -11.22
N ARG A 215 -32.56 32.60 -11.75
CA ARG A 215 -31.87 33.69 -11.05
C ARG A 215 -32.56 33.96 -9.71
N SER A 216 -31.78 34.00 -8.63
CA SER A 216 -32.27 34.15 -7.25
C SER A 216 -33.22 33.04 -6.77
N GLY A 217 -33.28 31.90 -7.46
CA GLY A 217 -33.93 30.69 -6.99
C GLY A 217 -33.10 29.95 -5.94
N ARG A 218 -33.65 28.85 -5.39
CA ARG A 218 -32.93 28.03 -4.41
C ARG A 218 -31.90 27.14 -5.12
N MET A 219 -30.76 26.85 -4.49
CA MET A 219 -29.82 25.88 -5.07
C MET A 219 -30.35 24.44 -4.99
N PHE A 220 -29.89 23.57 -5.89
CA PHE A 220 -30.12 22.13 -5.75
C PHE A 220 -29.34 21.59 -4.54
N ALA A 221 -29.98 20.72 -3.75
CA ALA A 221 -29.45 20.16 -2.50
C ALA A 221 -28.77 21.22 -1.61
N PRO A 222 -29.55 22.18 -1.04
CA PRO A 222 -29.03 23.23 -0.17
C PRO A 222 -28.08 22.68 0.89
N THR A 223 -26.96 23.36 1.12
CA THR A 223 -26.01 22.93 2.15
C THR A 223 -26.64 23.02 3.54
N LYS A 224 -26.56 21.94 4.30
CA LYS A 224 -27.14 21.81 5.64
C LYS A 224 -26.07 21.57 6.69
N ILE A 225 -26.35 22.01 7.92
CA ILE A 225 -25.40 21.98 9.04
C ILE A 225 -25.11 20.53 9.48
N TRP A 226 -26.08 19.63 9.41
CA TRP A 226 -25.95 18.23 9.84
C TRP A 226 -25.13 17.33 8.91
N ARG A 227 -24.44 17.89 7.91
CA ARG A 227 -23.42 17.15 7.14
C ARG A 227 -22.41 16.54 8.12
N LYS A 228 -21.93 15.32 7.86
CA LYS A 228 -20.86 14.70 8.67
C LYS A 228 -19.53 15.45 8.48
N TRP A 229 -19.19 16.32 9.43
CA TRP A 229 -17.96 17.13 9.41
C TRP A 229 -16.77 16.38 9.99
N HIS A 230 -16.98 15.76 11.15
CA HIS A 230 -15.96 15.07 11.93
C HIS A 230 -15.89 13.59 11.56
N ILE A 231 -14.67 13.04 11.61
CA ILE A 231 -14.41 11.62 11.38
C ILE A 231 -13.86 11.02 12.66
N LYS A 232 -14.57 10.00 13.18
CA LYS A 232 -14.08 9.14 14.26
C LYS A 232 -13.02 8.21 13.68
N ILE A 233 -11.91 8.06 14.40
CA ILE A 233 -10.78 7.22 14.02
C ILE A 233 -10.43 6.38 15.24
N ASN A 234 -10.10 5.12 15.00
CA ASN A 234 -9.70 4.19 16.05
C ASN A 234 -8.45 4.71 16.77
N GLN A 235 -8.46 4.61 18.11
CA GLN A 235 -7.36 5.12 18.93
C GLN A 235 -6.04 4.39 18.64
N GLY A 236 -6.09 3.06 18.47
CA GLY A 236 -4.92 2.27 18.07
C GLY A 236 -4.31 2.72 16.74
N GLN A 237 -5.14 2.97 15.71
CA GLN A 237 -4.67 3.47 14.41
C GLN A 237 -4.05 4.87 14.51
N LYS A 238 -4.63 5.76 15.34
CA LYS A 238 -4.04 7.07 15.61
C LYS A 238 -2.66 6.95 16.26
N ARG A 239 -2.53 6.09 17.27
CA ARG A 239 -1.27 5.83 17.98
C ARG A 239 -0.22 5.17 17.07
N PHE A 240 -0.66 4.26 16.19
CA PHE A 240 0.19 3.67 15.15
C PHE A 240 0.75 4.76 14.23
N ALA A 241 -0.13 5.62 13.68
CA ALA A 241 0.28 6.69 12.78
C ALA A 241 1.28 7.67 13.44
N THR A 242 1.09 7.99 14.72
CA THR A 242 2.06 8.82 15.46
C THR A 242 3.40 8.13 15.64
N ALA A 243 3.43 6.82 15.96
CA ALA A 243 4.67 6.05 16.07
C ALA A 243 5.42 5.99 14.73
N SER A 244 4.73 5.68 13.62
CA SER A 244 5.32 5.71 12.28
C SER A 244 5.87 7.09 11.89
N ALA A 245 5.20 8.17 12.29
CA ALA A 245 5.64 9.52 12.02
C ALA A 245 6.88 9.92 12.83
N LEU A 246 7.01 9.41 14.06
CA LEU A 246 8.21 9.57 14.89
C LEU A 246 9.38 8.77 14.32
N ALA A 247 9.19 7.49 13.99
CA ALA A 247 10.21 6.68 13.34
C ALA A 247 10.72 7.33 12.05
N ALA A 248 9.83 7.86 11.22
CA ALA A 248 10.22 8.59 10.01
C ALA A 248 11.01 9.88 10.25
N SER A 249 10.93 10.48 11.45
CA SER A 249 11.72 11.67 11.80
C SER A 249 13.18 11.38 12.13
N ALA A 250 13.55 10.09 12.34
CA ALA A 250 14.93 9.66 12.49
C ALA A 250 15.65 9.46 11.14
N VAL A 251 14.91 9.35 10.04
CA VAL A 251 15.43 8.91 8.73
C VAL A 251 15.76 10.11 7.84
N ALA A 252 17.04 10.50 7.77
CA ALA A 252 17.50 11.68 7.01
C ALA A 252 16.97 11.77 5.56
N PRO A 253 16.93 10.68 4.75
CA PRO A 253 16.32 10.72 3.41
C PRO A 253 14.86 11.20 3.39
N LEU A 254 14.05 10.84 4.39
CA LEU A 254 12.64 11.25 4.47
C LEU A 254 12.52 12.74 4.80
N LEU A 255 13.40 13.28 5.64
CA LEU A 255 13.44 14.72 5.95
C LEU A 255 13.81 15.56 4.72
N LEU A 256 14.83 15.11 3.98
CA LEU A 256 15.28 15.75 2.75
C LEU A 256 14.20 15.70 1.66
N ALA A 257 13.56 14.54 1.46
CA ALA A 257 12.45 14.37 0.52
C ALA A 257 11.27 15.32 0.81
N ARG A 258 11.03 15.64 2.09
CA ARG A 258 10.02 16.62 2.51
C ARG A 258 10.46 18.08 2.33
N GLY A 259 11.74 18.31 2.05
CA GLY A 259 12.34 19.61 1.79
C GLY A 259 12.82 20.33 3.04
N HIS A 260 13.14 19.60 4.12
CA HIS A 260 13.86 20.16 5.27
C HIS A 260 15.34 20.37 4.93
N GLN A 261 15.91 21.48 5.42
CA GLN A 261 17.32 21.83 5.19
C GLN A 261 18.16 21.33 6.36
N ILE A 262 18.66 20.09 6.25
CA ILE A 262 19.37 19.40 7.35
C ILE A 262 20.85 19.10 7.04
N SER A 263 21.40 19.61 5.93
CA SER A 263 22.77 19.30 5.52
C SER A 263 23.85 19.71 6.52
N ASN A 264 23.59 20.73 7.34
CA ASN A 264 24.51 21.23 8.37
C ASN A 264 24.19 20.66 9.76
N VAL A 265 23.20 19.77 9.88
CA VAL A 265 22.83 19.14 11.15
C VAL A 265 23.76 17.95 11.39
N PRO A 266 24.37 17.80 12.57
CA PRO A 266 25.38 16.78 12.82
C PRO A 266 24.83 15.35 12.71
N GLU A 267 23.64 15.10 13.29
CA GLU A 267 22.95 13.83 13.18
C GLU A 267 21.43 13.95 13.40
N VAL A 268 20.71 12.89 13.05
CA VAL A 268 19.26 12.77 13.22
C VAL A 268 18.97 11.40 13.85
N PRO A 269 18.12 11.28 14.89
CA PRO A 269 17.39 12.34 15.61
C PRO A 269 18.29 13.39 16.27
N LEU A 270 17.89 14.65 16.20
CA LEU A 270 18.64 15.76 16.78
C LEU A 270 18.20 15.98 18.23
N VAL A 271 19.12 15.80 19.19
CA VAL A 271 18.85 15.94 20.63
C VAL A 271 19.72 17.05 21.22
N VAL A 272 19.08 17.99 21.91
CA VAL A 272 19.68 19.15 22.56
C VAL A 272 19.56 18.98 24.07
N ASP A 273 20.61 19.35 24.80
CA ASP A 273 20.63 19.22 26.26
C ASP A 273 19.50 20.04 26.93
N SER A 274 18.84 19.44 27.92
CA SER A 274 17.77 20.08 28.68
C SER A 274 18.30 21.18 29.60
N ALA A 275 19.55 21.07 30.07
CA ALA A 275 20.19 22.07 30.91
C ALA A 275 20.26 23.46 30.23
N ILE A 276 20.23 23.52 28.90
CA ILE A 276 20.24 24.77 28.12
C ILE A 276 18.98 25.60 28.36
N PHE A 277 17.88 24.96 28.78
CA PHE A 277 16.57 25.59 28.96
C PHE A 277 16.28 25.98 30.41
N GLU A 278 17.14 25.60 31.36
CA GLU A 278 17.02 25.98 32.76
C GLU A 278 16.99 27.51 32.94
N GLY A 279 16.24 27.97 33.95
CA GLY A 279 16.12 29.39 34.28
C GLY A 279 15.48 30.27 33.20
N GLY A 280 14.76 29.68 32.23
CA GLY A 280 14.07 30.45 31.19
C GLY A 280 14.98 31.02 30.11
N ALA A 281 16.18 30.44 29.92
CA ALA A 281 17.17 30.93 28.95
C ALA A 281 16.63 31.05 27.50
N ALA A 282 15.66 30.21 27.13
CA ALA A 282 14.97 30.23 25.84
C ALA A 282 13.65 31.05 25.82
N ALA A 283 13.30 31.76 26.89
CA ALA A 283 12.10 32.60 26.93
C ALA A 283 12.21 33.79 25.95
N LYS A 284 13.43 34.30 25.73
CA LYS A 284 13.71 35.36 24.76
C LYS A 284 13.89 34.77 23.35
N THR A 285 13.19 35.35 22.37
CA THR A 285 13.22 34.89 20.98
C THR A 285 14.61 34.93 20.35
N ALA A 286 15.44 35.93 20.69
CA ALA A 286 16.82 36.02 20.22
C ALA A 286 17.66 34.82 20.68
N ASN A 287 17.55 34.47 21.97
CA ASN A 287 18.25 33.31 22.54
C ASN A 287 17.76 32.00 21.93
N ALA A 288 16.44 31.83 21.76
CA ALA A 288 15.88 30.65 21.11
C ALA A 288 16.38 30.49 19.67
N PHE A 289 16.52 31.58 18.92
CA PHE A 289 17.10 31.55 17.58
C PHE A 289 18.60 31.24 17.60
N ALA A 290 19.36 31.78 18.56
CA ALA A 290 20.78 31.49 18.72
C ALA A 290 21.03 30.01 18.98
N ILE A 291 20.26 29.38 19.88
CA ILE A 291 20.34 27.94 20.15
C ILE A 291 20.05 27.13 18.87
N LEU A 292 18.95 27.43 18.18
CA LEU A 292 18.63 26.73 16.91
C LEU A 292 19.70 26.96 15.83
N SER A 293 20.38 28.10 15.84
CA SER A 293 21.47 28.38 14.90
C SER A 293 22.73 27.58 15.23
N ALA A 294 23.09 27.49 16.52
CA ALA A 294 24.23 26.71 16.97
C ALA A 294 24.10 25.22 16.61
N VAL A 295 22.89 24.68 16.76
CA VAL A 295 22.58 23.27 16.46
C VAL A 295 22.36 23.00 14.94
N GLY A 296 22.56 24.01 14.08
CA GLY A 296 22.45 23.87 12.62
C GLY A 296 21.03 23.90 12.03
N ALA A 297 20.01 24.19 12.85
CA ALA A 297 18.60 24.27 12.43
C ALA A 297 18.20 25.62 11.81
N SER A 298 19.09 26.62 11.79
CA SER A 298 18.81 27.97 11.27
C SER A 298 18.40 27.99 9.80
N ALA A 299 19.00 27.14 8.97
CA ALA A 299 18.69 27.05 7.54
C ALA A 299 17.20 26.73 7.29
N ASP A 300 16.62 25.85 8.11
CA ASP A 300 15.22 25.45 7.99
C ASP A 300 14.24 26.55 8.43
N VAL A 301 14.63 27.36 9.43
CA VAL A 301 13.89 28.56 9.86
C VAL A 301 13.95 29.65 8.79
N ILE A 302 15.12 29.89 8.22
CA ILE A 302 15.32 30.87 7.14
C ILE A 302 14.50 30.48 5.90
N LYS A 303 14.45 29.20 5.55
CA LYS A 303 13.59 28.67 4.48
C LYS A 303 12.12 29.02 4.73
N ALA A 304 11.63 28.82 5.95
CA ALA A 304 10.26 29.17 6.30
C ALA A 304 10.00 30.68 6.16
N LYS A 305 10.91 31.54 6.65
CA LYS A 305 10.85 33.00 6.51
C LYS A 305 10.79 33.45 5.04
N LYS A 306 11.71 32.96 4.20
CA LYS A 306 11.80 33.30 2.75
C LYS A 306 10.58 32.82 1.94
N SER A 307 9.89 31.78 2.42
CA SER A 307 8.77 31.16 1.69
C SER A 307 7.42 31.86 1.86
N LYS A 308 7.33 32.91 2.68
CA LYS A 308 6.06 33.61 2.96
C LYS A 308 5.57 34.33 1.71
N LYS A 309 4.44 33.89 1.16
CA LYS A 309 3.78 34.48 -0.01
C LYS A 309 2.30 34.70 0.23
N LEU A 310 1.69 35.61 -0.53
CA LEU A 310 0.23 35.77 -0.55
C LEU A 310 -0.42 34.49 -1.09
N ARG A 311 -1.53 34.07 -0.46
CA ARG A 311 -2.26 32.87 -0.86
C ARG A 311 -2.95 33.09 -2.20
N ALA A 312 -2.87 32.12 -3.11
CA ALA A 312 -3.65 32.15 -4.34
C ALA A 312 -5.15 31.97 -4.07
N GLY A 313 -5.99 32.58 -4.90
CA GLY A 313 -7.46 32.45 -4.87
C GLY A 313 -8.18 33.19 -3.73
N LYS A 314 -9.46 32.85 -3.54
CA LYS A 314 -10.39 33.52 -2.59
C LYS A 314 -10.11 33.22 -1.11
N GLY A 315 -9.10 32.42 -0.78
CA GLY A 315 -8.70 32.19 0.61
C GLY A 315 -8.16 33.45 1.30
N LYS A 316 -7.66 34.42 0.51
CA LYS A 316 -7.09 35.67 1.03
C LYS A 316 -8.08 36.47 1.87
N MET A 317 -9.32 36.60 1.39
CA MET A 317 -10.40 37.32 2.07
C MET A 317 -11.07 36.52 3.19
N ARG A 318 -10.65 35.26 3.44
CA ARG A 318 -11.25 34.36 4.43
C ARG A 318 -10.29 34.07 5.60
N GLY A 319 -9.60 35.11 6.08
CA GLY A 319 -8.65 35.02 7.19
C GLY A 319 -7.37 34.21 6.91
N ARG A 320 -7.07 33.86 5.65
CA ARG A 320 -5.93 33.00 5.27
C ARG A 320 -5.04 33.66 4.23
N ARG A 321 -4.72 34.94 4.45
CA ARG A 321 -4.01 35.81 3.50
C ARG A 321 -2.64 35.31 3.06
N HIS A 322 -1.88 34.69 3.94
CA HIS A 322 -0.50 34.25 3.68
C HIS A 322 -0.37 32.71 3.70
N ARG A 323 0.66 32.20 3.03
CA ARG A 323 1.15 30.82 3.10
C ARG A 323 2.67 30.85 3.26
N GLN A 324 3.19 29.98 4.12
CA GLN A 324 4.62 29.74 4.31
C GLN A 324 4.88 28.25 4.53
N ARG A 325 6.13 27.81 4.40
CA ARG A 325 6.56 26.44 4.75
C ARG A 325 6.63 26.29 6.27
N ARG A 326 6.54 25.04 6.73
CA ARG A 326 6.81 24.68 8.13
C ARG A 326 8.32 24.42 8.27
N GLY A 327 8.88 24.88 9.38
CA GLY A 327 10.25 24.65 9.78
C GLY A 327 10.34 23.50 10.79
N PRO A 328 11.33 23.53 11.71
CA PRO A 328 11.53 22.48 12.70
C PRO A 328 10.36 22.42 13.70
N LEU A 329 10.16 21.24 14.26
CA LEU A 329 9.30 21.03 15.43
C LEU A 329 10.21 20.85 16.65
N VAL A 330 10.09 21.71 17.65
CA VAL A 330 10.81 21.55 18.91
C VAL A 330 9.94 20.77 19.89
N ILE A 331 10.45 19.65 20.39
CA ILE A 331 9.74 18.80 21.35
C ILE A 331 10.46 18.86 22.67
N TYR A 332 9.70 19.17 23.72
CA TYR A 332 10.19 19.45 25.05
C TYR A 332 9.35 18.72 26.11
N ASP A 333 9.92 18.53 27.28
CA ASP A 333 9.21 18.08 28.46
C ASP A 333 8.73 19.33 29.24
N PRO A 334 7.41 19.55 29.40
CA PRO A 334 6.91 20.71 30.11
C PRO A 334 7.31 20.76 31.60
N GLU A 335 7.61 19.63 32.23
CA GLU A 335 7.96 19.56 33.64
C GLU A 335 9.42 19.95 33.88
N VAL A 336 10.33 19.50 33.00
CA VAL A 336 11.78 19.73 33.14
C VAL A 336 12.23 20.99 32.40
N ASP A 337 11.87 21.14 31.12
CA ASP A 337 12.37 22.23 30.28
C ASP A 337 11.53 23.53 30.43
N GLY A 338 10.40 23.44 31.12
CA GLY A 338 9.47 24.55 31.36
C GLY A 338 8.65 24.97 30.12
N THR A 339 7.54 25.66 30.36
CA THR A 339 6.64 26.15 29.28
C THR A 339 7.13 27.44 28.61
N GLU A 340 8.21 28.03 29.13
CA GLU A 340 8.74 29.32 28.68
C GLU A 340 9.36 29.25 27.28
N LEU A 341 9.91 28.09 26.89
CA LEU A 341 10.39 27.81 25.54
C LEU A 341 9.35 28.10 24.46
N VAL A 342 8.06 27.88 24.76
CA VAL A 342 6.96 28.17 23.83
C VAL A 342 6.87 29.67 23.55
N LYS A 343 7.10 30.51 24.56
CA LYS A 343 7.03 31.98 24.41
C LYS A 343 8.16 32.49 23.52
N GLY A 344 9.37 31.94 23.65
CA GLY A 344 10.52 32.33 22.85
C GLY A 344 10.43 31.88 21.39
N THR A 345 9.91 30.67 21.14
CA THR A 345 9.87 30.05 19.81
C THR A 345 8.63 30.41 18.98
N ARG A 346 7.48 30.77 19.60
CA ARG A 346 6.21 31.03 18.87
C ARG A 346 6.29 32.11 17.79
N ASN A 347 7.21 33.07 17.95
CA ASN A 347 7.38 34.18 17.00
C ASN A 347 8.34 33.83 15.84
N LEU A 348 9.08 32.73 15.94
CA LEU A 348 10.00 32.30 14.90
C LEU A 348 9.21 31.73 13.69
N PRO A 349 9.49 32.18 12.45
CA PRO A 349 8.75 31.74 11.28
C PRO A 349 8.82 30.22 11.06
N GLY A 350 7.67 29.56 11.11
CA GLY A 350 7.53 28.14 10.76
C GLY A 350 7.99 27.15 11.84
N VAL A 351 8.64 27.62 12.90
CA VAL A 351 8.95 26.81 14.09
C VAL A 351 7.65 26.54 14.84
N GLU A 352 7.50 25.32 15.32
CA GLU A 352 6.40 24.97 16.22
C GLU A 352 6.96 24.20 17.41
N THR A 353 6.25 24.27 18.52
CA THR A 353 6.54 23.47 19.71
C THR A 353 5.46 22.42 19.92
N CYS A 354 5.83 21.32 20.57
CA CYS A 354 4.90 20.29 21.02
C CYS A 354 5.44 19.65 22.30
N PRO A 355 4.63 19.47 23.35
CA PRO A 355 5.07 18.67 24.50
C PRO A 355 5.13 17.19 24.12
N VAL A 356 6.08 16.46 24.71
CA VAL A 356 6.28 15.02 24.47
C VAL A 356 5.03 14.18 24.78
N TYR A 357 4.17 14.63 25.68
CA TYR A 357 2.93 13.94 26.04
C TYR A 357 1.81 14.07 25.00
N ALA A 358 1.83 15.09 24.14
CA ALA A 358 0.73 15.36 23.19
C ALA A 358 0.99 14.83 21.77
N LEU A 359 2.23 14.96 21.27
CA LEU A 359 2.74 14.48 19.97
C LEU A 359 1.69 14.42 18.85
N ASN A 360 1.25 15.59 18.39
CA ASN A 360 0.17 15.70 17.42
C ASN A 360 0.61 15.22 16.02
N LEU A 361 -0.09 14.23 15.46
CA LEU A 361 0.17 13.75 14.10
C LEU A 361 0.10 14.86 13.03
N LEU A 362 -0.78 15.85 13.18
CA LEU A 362 -0.87 16.96 12.23
C LEU A 362 0.39 17.84 12.25
N GLN A 363 1.13 17.84 13.36
CA GLN A 363 2.45 18.44 13.45
C GLN A 363 3.52 17.47 12.95
N LEU A 364 3.52 16.20 13.33
CA LEU A 364 4.56 15.24 12.93
C LEU A 364 4.56 14.90 11.44
N ALA A 365 3.39 14.76 10.82
CA ALA A 365 3.22 14.47 9.39
C ALA A 365 2.30 15.50 8.69
N PRO A 366 2.74 16.76 8.52
CA PRO A 366 1.95 17.82 7.90
C PRO A 366 1.56 17.49 6.46
N GLY A 367 0.25 17.44 6.20
CA GLY A 367 -0.28 17.02 4.90
C GLY A 367 -0.28 15.50 4.70
N GLY A 368 0.04 14.74 5.74
CA GLY A 368 0.20 13.29 5.72
C GLY A 368 1.53 12.81 5.13
N HIS A 369 2.43 13.74 4.79
CA HIS A 369 3.81 13.44 4.40
C HIS A 369 4.69 13.24 5.63
N LEU A 370 5.41 12.13 5.65
CA LEU A 370 6.36 11.74 6.71
C LEU A 370 7.68 12.52 6.64
N GLY A 371 8.48 12.43 7.70
CA GLY A 371 9.82 13.05 7.76
C GLY A 371 9.77 14.53 8.13
N ARG A 372 9.27 14.88 9.33
CA ARG A 372 9.46 16.23 9.88
C ARG A 372 10.81 16.33 10.55
N PHE A 373 11.47 17.48 10.35
CA PHE A 373 12.63 17.82 11.15
C PHE A 373 12.19 18.17 12.57
N ILE A 374 12.64 17.35 13.52
CA ILE A 374 12.31 17.47 14.94
C ILE A 374 13.61 17.72 15.71
N VAL A 375 13.57 18.72 16.59
CA VAL A 375 14.61 19.02 17.57
C VAL A 375 14.06 18.58 18.92
N TRP A 376 14.70 17.60 19.55
CA TRP A 376 14.31 17.05 20.83
C TRP A 376 15.12 17.71 21.96
N THR A 377 14.49 17.95 23.11
CA THR A 377 15.25 18.11 24.36
C THR A 377 15.62 16.75 24.92
N SER A 378 16.71 16.67 25.68
CA SER A 378 17.18 15.41 26.26
C SER A 378 16.16 14.77 27.20
N ALA A 379 15.44 15.56 27.99
CA ALA A 379 14.35 15.09 28.86
C ALA A 379 13.18 14.53 28.05
N ALA A 380 12.75 15.24 26.99
CA ALA A 380 11.68 14.75 26.12
C ALA A 380 12.07 13.46 25.38
N PHE A 381 13.33 13.32 24.99
CA PHE A 381 13.81 12.13 24.31
C PHE A 381 13.82 10.91 25.26
N LYS A 382 14.24 11.10 26.51
CA LYS A 382 14.16 10.09 27.59
C LYS A 382 12.73 9.66 27.88
N ALA A 383 11.79 10.60 27.95
CA ALA A 383 10.39 10.32 28.26
C ALA A 383 9.66 9.49 27.19
N LEU A 384 10.21 9.34 25.97
CA LEU A 384 9.54 8.57 24.91
C LEU A 384 9.34 7.09 25.25
N ASP A 385 10.28 6.47 25.98
CA ASP A 385 10.19 5.06 26.33
C ASP A 385 9.06 4.79 27.35
N SER A 386 8.82 5.66 28.33
CA SER A 386 7.66 5.54 29.23
C SER A 386 6.34 5.81 28.49
N ILE A 387 6.33 6.79 27.57
CA ILE A 387 5.14 7.20 26.81
C ILE A 387 4.67 6.17 25.78
N TYR A 388 5.57 5.40 25.18
CA TYR A 388 5.23 4.43 24.14
C TYR A 388 5.46 2.97 24.54
N GLY A 389 6.24 2.70 25.59
CA GLY A 389 6.65 1.35 25.96
C GLY A 389 7.53 0.72 24.87
N THR A 390 7.58 -0.61 24.86
CA THR A 390 8.25 -1.37 23.80
C THR A 390 7.22 -2.21 23.02
N THR A 391 7.70 -3.14 22.19
CA THR A 391 6.82 -4.11 21.50
C THR A 391 6.31 -5.19 22.46
N THR A 392 7.05 -5.51 23.52
CA THR A 392 6.71 -6.55 24.50
C THR A 392 6.17 -5.97 25.80
N THR A 393 6.72 -4.84 26.27
CA THR A 393 6.29 -4.16 27.49
C THR A 393 5.25 -3.08 27.18
N PRO A 394 4.09 -3.07 27.86
CA PRO A 394 3.06 -2.07 27.65
C PRO A 394 3.54 -0.69 28.07
N SER A 395 3.02 0.34 27.40
CA SER A 395 3.26 1.73 27.78
C SER A 395 2.66 2.06 29.16
N GLU A 396 3.41 2.81 29.97
CA GLU A 396 2.96 3.28 31.28
C GLU A 396 1.79 4.27 31.17
N LEU A 397 1.88 5.22 30.23
CA LEU A 397 0.91 6.30 30.09
C LEU A 397 -0.27 5.94 29.17
N LYS A 398 -0.07 4.99 28.25
CA LYS A 398 -1.12 4.56 27.32
C LYS A 398 -1.62 3.20 27.72
N LYS A 399 -2.80 3.19 28.35
CA LYS A 399 -3.55 1.97 28.65
C LYS A 399 -3.58 1.01 27.46
N ASP A 400 -3.16 -0.23 27.73
CA ASP A 400 -3.15 -1.40 26.85
C ASP A 400 -2.52 -1.13 25.48
N PHE A 401 -1.46 -0.32 25.44
CA PHE A 401 -0.78 0.02 24.20
C PHE A 401 0.61 -0.61 24.15
N LEU A 402 0.83 -1.39 23.08
CA LEU A 402 2.12 -1.90 22.67
C LEU A 402 2.53 -1.24 21.36
N LEU A 403 3.84 -1.06 21.15
CA LEU A 403 4.33 -0.60 19.86
C LEU A 403 4.02 -1.62 18.77
N PRO A 404 3.68 -1.16 17.55
CA PRO A 404 3.40 -2.08 16.46
C PRO A 404 4.64 -2.91 16.09
N SER A 405 4.44 -4.21 15.89
CA SER A 405 5.48 -5.12 15.43
C SER A 405 5.68 -5.02 13.91
N ASN A 406 6.92 -5.25 13.48
CA ASN A 406 7.25 -5.37 12.06
C ASN A 406 6.78 -6.73 11.53
N VAL A 407 6.13 -6.73 10.37
CA VAL A 407 5.72 -7.98 9.66
C VAL A 407 6.92 -8.61 8.94
N VAL A 408 7.90 -7.80 8.56
CA VAL A 408 9.15 -8.23 7.92
C VAL A 408 10.31 -7.83 8.82
N SER A 409 11.22 -8.74 9.10
CA SER A 409 12.36 -8.50 10.00
C SER A 409 13.41 -7.54 9.41
N GLN A 410 13.65 -7.62 8.09
CA GLN A 410 14.63 -6.78 7.39
C GLN A 410 13.96 -6.09 6.18
N ALA A 411 14.04 -4.76 6.14
CA ALA A 411 13.48 -3.96 5.04
C ALA A 411 14.36 -3.98 3.78
N ASP A 412 15.66 -4.26 3.91
CA ASP A 412 16.58 -4.38 2.77
C ASP A 412 16.42 -5.75 2.09
N LEU A 413 15.50 -5.79 1.11
CA LEU A 413 15.25 -6.98 0.30
C LEU A 413 16.47 -7.39 -0.53
N THR A 414 17.32 -6.43 -0.94
CA THR A 414 18.50 -6.75 -1.77
C THR A 414 19.53 -7.53 -0.99
N ARG A 415 19.75 -7.18 0.29
CA ARG A 415 20.59 -7.94 1.21
C ARG A 415 20.05 -9.36 1.41
N LEU A 416 18.75 -9.51 1.59
CA LEU A 416 18.13 -10.85 1.72
C LEU A 416 18.31 -11.66 0.43
N ILE A 417 17.99 -11.09 -0.73
CA ILE A 417 18.13 -11.78 -2.03
C ILE A 417 19.58 -12.21 -2.29
N ASN A 418 20.55 -11.38 -1.90
CA ASN A 418 21.98 -11.64 -2.10
C ASN A 418 22.61 -12.46 -0.96
N SER A 419 21.81 -12.99 -0.03
CA SER A 419 22.32 -13.81 1.06
C SER A 419 22.85 -15.15 0.53
N SER A 420 23.85 -15.73 1.21
CA SER A 420 24.46 -16.99 0.81
C SER A 420 23.45 -18.14 0.75
N GLU A 421 22.49 -18.14 1.67
CA GLU A 421 21.42 -19.14 1.73
C GLU A 421 20.56 -19.11 0.47
N ILE A 422 20.16 -17.93 0.01
CA ILE A 422 19.35 -17.78 -1.21
C ILE A 422 20.20 -18.03 -2.46
N GLN A 423 21.39 -17.44 -2.55
CA GLN A 423 22.25 -17.55 -3.74
C GLN A 423 22.75 -18.98 -3.98
N SER A 424 22.92 -19.80 -2.93
CA SER A 424 23.34 -21.21 -3.08
C SER A 424 22.31 -22.11 -3.78
N VAL A 425 21.02 -21.78 -3.65
CA VAL A 425 19.91 -22.55 -4.24
C VAL A 425 19.47 -21.96 -5.58
N LEU A 426 19.69 -20.68 -5.81
CA LEU A 426 19.28 -20.01 -7.04
C LEU A 426 20.07 -20.53 -8.25
N ARG A 427 19.34 -20.86 -9.31
CA ARG A 427 19.93 -21.16 -10.62
C ARG A 427 20.54 -19.89 -11.20
N ALA A 428 21.62 -20.05 -11.96
CA ALA A 428 22.24 -18.94 -12.69
C ALA A 428 21.19 -18.17 -13.52
N PRO A 429 21.23 -16.82 -13.53
CA PRO A 429 20.27 -16.02 -14.27
C PRO A 429 20.36 -16.35 -15.77
N LYS A 430 19.24 -16.77 -16.36
CA LYS A 430 19.17 -17.14 -17.78
C LYS A 430 19.01 -15.89 -18.66
N GLY A 431 20.11 -15.45 -19.25
CA GLY A 431 20.13 -14.50 -20.37
C GLY A 431 19.99 -13.01 -20.01
N GLY A 432 20.29 -12.14 -20.98
CA GLY A 432 20.06 -10.70 -20.90
C GLY A 432 18.62 -10.31 -21.20
N SER A 433 18.32 -9.00 -21.22
CA SER A 433 17.02 -8.45 -21.64
C SER A 433 16.60 -9.05 -22.98
N LEU A 434 15.70 -10.03 -22.94
CA LEU A 434 15.07 -10.58 -24.13
C LEU A 434 14.13 -9.50 -24.65
N THR A 435 14.67 -8.62 -25.51
CA THR A 435 13.83 -7.81 -26.37
C THR A 435 13.08 -8.78 -27.28
N LYS A 436 11.85 -9.13 -26.87
CA LYS A 436 10.90 -9.77 -27.77
C LYS A 436 10.64 -8.77 -28.88
N ARG A 437 11.45 -8.83 -29.94
CA ARG A 437 11.10 -8.17 -31.20
C ARG A 437 9.77 -8.79 -31.58
N ALA A 438 8.72 -7.97 -31.67
CA ALA A 438 7.47 -8.41 -32.27
C ALA A 438 7.85 -8.92 -33.67
N ALA A 439 7.89 -10.23 -33.84
CA ALA A 439 8.23 -10.83 -35.10
C ALA A 439 7.05 -10.53 -36.03
N VAL A 440 7.15 -9.46 -36.82
CA VAL A 440 6.27 -9.31 -37.96
C VAL A 440 6.60 -10.49 -38.88
N GLN A 441 5.62 -11.38 -39.08
CA GLN A 441 5.77 -12.48 -40.02
C GLN A 441 5.95 -11.88 -41.42
N LYS A 442 7.18 -11.90 -41.91
CA LYS A 442 7.51 -11.41 -43.24
C LYS A 442 7.09 -12.48 -44.25
N ASN A 443 6.22 -12.12 -45.19
CA ASN A 443 5.75 -13.04 -46.22
C ASN A 443 6.93 -13.47 -47.14
N PRO A 444 7.27 -14.77 -47.24
CA PRO A 444 8.36 -15.26 -48.08
C PRO A 444 8.16 -14.95 -49.57
N LEU A 445 6.93 -15.02 -50.08
CA LEU A 445 6.62 -14.77 -51.49
C LEU A 445 6.86 -13.30 -51.89
N ARG A 446 6.80 -12.38 -50.92
CA ARG A 446 7.09 -10.94 -51.13
C ARG A 446 8.50 -10.55 -50.68
N ASN A 447 9.20 -11.38 -49.92
CA ASN A 447 10.51 -11.09 -49.35
C ASN A 447 11.51 -12.20 -49.69
N LYS A 448 12.34 -11.96 -50.72
CA LYS A 448 13.35 -12.91 -51.23
C LYS A 448 14.33 -13.39 -50.15
N GLN A 449 14.76 -12.53 -49.22
CA GLN A 449 15.68 -12.95 -48.14
C GLN A 449 15.03 -13.97 -47.20
N VAL A 450 13.73 -13.81 -46.93
CA VAL A 450 12.97 -14.73 -46.10
C VAL A 450 12.69 -16.02 -46.87
N MET A 451 12.33 -15.94 -48.15
CA MET A 451 12.20 -17.11 -49.01
C MET A 451 13.47 -17.95 -49.08
N LEU A 452 14.63 -17.32 -49.26
CA LEU A 452 15.91 -18.04 -49.31
C LEU A 452 16.31 -18.62 -47.96
N ARG A 453 15.90 -17.99 -46.84
CA ARG A 453 16.09 -18.55 -45.50
C ARG A 453 15.25 -19.82 -45.29
N PHE A 454 14.02 -19.86 -45.80
CA PHE A 454 13.12 -21.02 -45.67
C PHE A 454 13.36 -22.10 -46.72
N ASN A 455 13.59 -21.71 -47.97
CA ASN A 455 13.74 -22.59 -49.12
C ASN A 455 14.98 -22.20 -49.95
N PRO A 456 16.15 -22.82 -49.68
CA PRO A 456 17.36 -22.55 -50.44
C PRO A 456 17.25 -22.97 -51.91
N TYR A 457 16.40 -23.95 -52.25
CA TYR A 457 16.16 -24.41 -53.62
C TYR A 457 15.50 -23.35 -54.50
N HIS A 458 14.84 -22.34 -53.91
CA HIS A 458 14.27 -21.22 -54.66
C HIS A 458 15.34 -20.48 -55.49
N SER A 459 16.61 -20.49 -55.06
CA SER A 459 17.72 -19.93 -55.85
C SER A 459 17.91 -20.67 -57.18
N ALA A 460 17.96 -22.00 -57.14
CA ALA A 460 18.08 -22.86 -58.31
C ALA A 460 16.80 -22.86 -59.16
N PHE A 461 15.62 -22.84 -58.52
CA PHE A 461 14.33 -22.79 -59.21
C PHE A 461 14.18 -21.55 -60.08
N VAL A 462 14.59 -20.38 -59.57
CA VAL A 462 14.62 -19.14 -60.34
C VAL A 462 15.72 -19.18 -61.41
N LYS A 463 16.93 -19.65 -61.06
CA LYS A 463 18.07 -19.71 -61.98
C LYS A 463 17.78 -20.59 -63.20
N ASN A 464 17.10 -21.71 -62.99
CA ASN A 464 16.79 -22.70 -64.03
C ASN A 464 15.40 -22.48 -64.65
N GLU A 465 14.72 -21.36 -64.32
CA GLU A 465 13.39 -20.98 -64.82
C GLU A 465 12.37 -22.14 -64.80
N LEU A 466 12.42 -22.96 -63.75
CA LEU A 466 11.64 -24.21 -63.67
C LEU A 466 10.12 -23.98 -63.73
N GLY A 467 9.65 -22.78 -63.37
CA GLY A 467 8.25 -22.38 -63.49
C GLY A 467 7.77 -22.11 -64.92
N GLN A 468 8.67 -22.05 -65.91
CA GLN A 468 8.36 -21.81 -67.33
C GLN A 468 8.70 -23.01 -68.22
N GLN A 469 8.98 -24.18 -67.63
CA GLN A 469 9.24 -25.37 -68.41
C GLN A 469 8.02 -25.72 -69.27
N LYS A 470 8.22 -25.68 -70.60
CA LYS A 470 7.20 -26.09 -71.55
C LYS A 470 6.96 -27.58 -71.35
N LYS A 471 5.70 -27.97 -71.19
CA LYS A 471 5.32 -29.38 -71.19
C LYS A 471 5.73 -29.97 -72.54
N GLU A 472 6.39 -31.13 -72.52
CA GLU A 472 6.63 -31.89 -73.73
C GLU A 472 5.26 -32.29 -74.32
N ALA A 473 4.83 -31.55 -75.33
CA ALA A 473 3.56 -31.78 -76.00
C ALA A 473 3.72 -32.94 -77.00
N GLY A 474 3.76 -34.16 -76.48
CA GLY A 474 3.39 -35.32 -77.29
C GLY A 474 1.93 -35.15 -77.75
N LYS A 475 1.63 -35.44 -79.02
CA LYS A 475 0.25 -35.37 -79.54
C LYS A 475 -0.65 -36.22 -78.62
N PRO A 476 -1.73 -35.65 -78.05
CA PRO A 476 -2.63 -36.45 -77.20
C PRO A 476 -3.21 -37.59 -78.04
N LEU A 477 -3.17 -38.80 -77.50
CA LEU A 477 -3.82 -39.95 -78.11
C LEU A 477 -5.31 -39.64 -78.27
N LYS A 478 -5.86 -39.88 -79.47
CA LYS A 478 -7.25 -39.59 -79.80
C LYS A 478 -8.14 -40.35 -78.83
N THR A 479 -9.07 -39.66 -78.17
CA THR A 479 -9.99 -40.29 -77.20
C THR A 479 -10.74 -41.44 -77.86
N PRO A 480 -10.73 -42.65 -77.25
CA PRO A 480 -11.36 -43.82 -77.84
C PRO A 480 -12.87 -43.61 -78.00
N GLU A 481 -13.44 -44.09 -79.10
CA GLU A 481 -14.86 -43.87 -79.43
C GLU A 481 -15.80 -44.48 -78.38
N SER A 482 -15.39 -45.54 -77.69
CA SER A 482 -16.13 -46.13 -76.57
C SER A 482 -16.32 -45.13 -75.43
N PHE A 483 -15.29 -44.35 -75.10
CA PHE A 483 -15.38 -43.31 -74.07
C PHE A 483 -16.27 -42.15 -74.52
N LEU A 484 -16.21 -41.77 -75.80
CA LEU A 484 -17.09 -40.72 -76.34
C LEU A 484 -18.55 -41.15 -76.42
N LYS A 485 -18.82 -42.44 -76.61
CA LYS A 485 -20.18 -43.01 -76.59
C LYS A 485 -20.77 -43.00 -75.19
N VAL A 486 -20.00 -43.42 -74.17
CA VAL A 486 -20.42 -43.35 -72.75
C VAL A 486 -20.57 -41.91 -72.27
N LEU A 487 -19.72 -40.98 -72.73
CA LEU A 487 -19.81 -39.56 -72.38
C LEU A 487 -21.05 -38.87 -72.99
N LYS A 488 -21.65 -39.46 -74.03
CA LYS A 488 -22.81 -38.93 -74.77
C LYS A 488 -24.05 -39.80 -74.64
N GLU A 489 -24.04 -40.75 -73.70
CA GLU A 489 -25.21 -41.57 -73.37
C GLU A 489 -26.05 -40.79 -72.35
N ASP A 490 -27.32 -40.54 -72.68
CA ASP A 490 -28.24 -39.63 -71.96
C ASP A 490 -28.60 -40.10 -70.54
#